data_AF-A0A6P7SAD5-F1
#
_entry.id   AF-A0A6P7SAD5-F1
#
_cell.length_a   1.000
_cell.length_b   1.000
_cell.length_c   1.000
_cell.angle_alpha   90.00
_cell.angle_beta   90.00
_cell.angle_gamma   90.00
#
_symmetry.space_group_name_H-M   'P 1'
#
loop_
_entity.id
_entity.type
_entity.pdbx_description
1 polymer ?
#
loop_
_entity_poly.entity_id
_entity_poly.type
_entity_poly.pdbx_seq_one_letter_code
_entity_poly.pdbx_strand_id
1 'polypeptide(L)'
;MTFNEMKEVYGDAAPSYDVDKHWHHQFKYGRTMVETALRRTHSAIYADTIHKVEAAILEDNRITIRQTAQEVKISVESVKQIFHYYLHMRNLSTRWIPRILTPFQRQERVNCSQVLLAMRRKKKNGEDFWQIYDTE
;
A
#
# COMPACT_ATOMS: atom_id res chain seq x y z
N MET A 1 -21.72 0.88 45.07
CA MET A 1 -21.35 -0.52 45.26
C MET A 1 -19.85 -0.58 45.49
N THR A 2 -19.44 -1.07 46.65
CA THR A 2 -18.03 -1.22 47.06
C THR A 2 -17.62 -2.69 47.01
N PHE A 3 -16.33 -2.99 46.87
CA PHE A 3 -15.80 -4.36 46.81
C PHE A 3 -16.34 -5.30 47.90
N ASN A 4 -16.48 -4.81 49.13
CA ASN A 4 -17.00 -5.61 50.24
C ASN A 4 -18.47 -6.00 50.03
N GLU A 5 -19.30 -5.09 49.50
CA GLU A 5 -20.70 -5.37 49.17
C GLU A 5 -20.80 -6.39 48.02
N MET A 6 -19.91 -6.31 47.02
CA MET A 6 -19.85 -7.32 45.95
C MET A 6 -19.41 -8.69 46.48
N LYS A 7 -18.42 -8.73 47.38
CA LYS A 7 -17.94 -9.98 47.98
C LYS A 7 -18.98 -10.63 48.88
N GLU A 8 -19.77 -9.83 49.59
CA GLU A 8 -20.86 -10.33 50.43
C GLU A 8 -21.98 -10.97 49.59
N VAL A 9 -22.35 -10.36 48.46
CA VAL A 9 -23.43 -10.85 47.59
C VAL A 9 -22.99 -12.04 46.72
N TYR A 10 -21.76 -12.01 46.18
CA TYR A 10 -21.29 -12.98 45.19
C TYR A 10 -20.27 -14.00 45.73
N GLY A 11 -19.79 -13.84 46.97
CA GLY A 11 -18.85 -14.77 47.60
C GLY A 11 -17.59 -14.99 46.75
N ASP A 12 -17.28 -16.26 46.47
CA ASP A 12 -16.13 -16.66 45.65
C ASP A 12 -16.30 -16.36 44.15
N ALA A 13 -17.52 -16.07 43.70
CA ALA A 13 -17.80 -15.62 42.33
C ALA A 13 -17.64 -14.11 42.16
N ALA A 14 -17.29 -13.37 43.23
CA ALA A 14 -17.08 -11.93 43.16
C ALA A 14 -15.86 -11.56 42.29
N PRO A 15 -15.94 -10.48 41.51
CA PRO A 15 -14.78 -9.95 40.80
C PRO A 15 -13.65 -9.59 41.76
N SER A 16 -12.41 -9.64 41.28
CA SER A 16 -11.26 -9.20 42.09
C SER A 16 -11.34 -7.71 42.42
N TYR A 17 -10.67 -7.31 43.50
CA TYR A 17 -10.60 -5.90 43.92
C TYR A 17 -10.12 -4.97 42.79
N ASP A 18 -9.17 -5.42 41.97
CA ASP A 18 -8.64 -4.64 40.85
C ASP A 18 -9.68 -4.42 39.74
N VAL A 19 -10.52 -5.42 39.47
CA VAL A 19 -11.61 -5.32 38.48
C VAL A 19 -12.67 -4.34 38.99
N ASP A 20 -13.07 -4.45 40.25
CA ASP A 20 -14.04 -3.53 40.87
C ASP A 20 -13.51 -2.09 40.88
N LYS A 21 -12.26 -1.88 41.30
CA LYS A 21 -11.61 -0.57 41.28
C LYS A 21 -11.51 0.01 39.88
N HIS A 22 -11.17 -0.80 38.88
CA HIS A 22 -11.10 -0.37 37.49
C HIS A 22 -12.47 0.12 36.99
N TRP A 23 -13.54 -0.66 37.21
CA TRP A 23 -14.88 -0.27 36.80
C TRP A 23 -15.42 0.93 37.57
N HIS A 24 -15.21 0.99 38.87
CA HIS A 24 -15.57 2.14 39.69
C HIS A 24 -14.94 3.43 39.15
N HIS A 25 -13.66 3.39 38.78
CA HIS A 25 -12.99 4.49 38.12
C HIS A 25 -13.66 4.82 36.78
N GLN A 26 -13.82 3.85 35.88
CA GLN A 26 -14.45 4.07 34.56
C GLN A 26 -15.85 4.71 34.65
N PHE A 27 -16.70 4.26 35.58
CA PHE A 27 -18.01 4.85 35.83
C PHE A 27 -17.91 6.28 36.37
N LYS A 28 -16.98 6.55 37.30
CA LYS A 28 -16.74 7.89 37.85
C LYS A 28 -16.33 8.90 36.77
N TYR A 29 -15.61 8.46 35.74
CA TYR A 29 -15.20 9.30 34.61
C TYR A 29 -16.21 9.32 33.45
N GLY A 30 -17.46 8.91 33.69
CA GLY A 30 -18.58 9.15 32.78
C GLY A 30 -18.84 8.05 31.75
N ARG A 31 -18.18 6.89 31.85
CA ARG A 31 -18.57 5.72 31.04
C ARG A 31 -19.90 5.17 31.56
N THR A 32 -20.95 5.19 30.74
CA THR A 32 -22.28 4.69 31.11
C THR A 32 -22.57 3.27 30.61
N MET A 33 -21.73 2.75 29.70
CA MET A 33 -21.94 1.45 29.06
C MET A 33 -21.05 0.37 29.69
N VAL A 34 -21.68 -0.71 30.15
CA VAL A 34 -21.01 -1.89 30.73
C VAL A 34 -20.36 -2.77 29.66
N GLU A 35 -20.79 -2.66 28.41
CA GLU A 35 -20.21 -3.44 27.32
C GLU A 35 -18.73 -3.10 27.14
N THR A 36 -17.92 -4.15 27.05
CA THR A 36 -16.52 -4.06 26.63
C THR A 36 -16.49 -3.41 25.25
N ALA A 37 -15.75 -2.30 25.09
CA ALA A 37 -15.55 -1.69 23.79
C ALA A 37 -15.14 -2.78 22.80
N LEU A 38 -15.79 -2.80 21.62
CA LEU A 38 -15.52 -3.81 20.59
C LEU A 38 -14.00 -3.92 20.42
N ARG A 39 -13.44 -5.09 20.78
CA ARG A 39 -12.04 -5.42 20.45
C ARG A 39 -11.92 -5.16 18.96
N ARG A 40 -10.95 -4.34 18.54
CA ARG A 40 -10.73 -4.03 17.11
C ARG A 40 -10.78 -5.36 16.35
N THR A 41 -11.77 -5.49 15.49
CA THR A 41 -12.01 -6.75 14.79
C THR A 41 -10.80 -7.03 13.91
N HIS A 42 -10.44 -8.31 13.75
CA HIS A 42 -9.32 -8.72 12.90
C HIS A 42 -9.42 -8.10 11.49
N SER A 43 -10.64 -7.85 11.01
CA SER A 43 -10.92 -7.15 9.74
C SER A 43 -10.36 -5.71 9.70
N ALA A 44 -10.50 -4.91 10.76
CA ALA A 44 -9.99 -3.55 10.80
C ALA A 44 -8.45 -3.49 10.83
N ILE A 45 -7.81 -4.46 11.49
CA ILE A 45 -6.34 -4.62 11.48
C ILE A 45 -5.87 -5.00 10.08
N TYR A 46 -6.63 -5.87 9.40
CA TYR A 46 -6.32 -6.30 8.05
C TYR A 46 -6.44 -5.17 7.01
N ALA A 47 -7.48 -4.33 7.11
CA ALA A 47 -7.67 -3.19 6.22
C ALA A 47 -6.52 -2.16 6.32
N ASP A 48 -6.11 -1.79 7.53
CA ASP A 48 -4.96 -0.90 7.74
C ASP A 48 -3.66 -1.49 7.18
N THR A 49 -3.48 -2.80 7.32
CA THR A 49 -2.30 -3.49 6.77
C THR A 49 -2.30 -3.51 5.24
N ILE A 50 -3.46 -3.76 4.60
CA ILE A 50 -3.59 -3.70 3.14
C ILE A 50 -3.22 -2.30 2.63
N HIS A 51 -3.75 -1.24 3.26
CA HIS A 51 -3.47 0.13 2.83
C HIS A 51 -1.98 0.50 2.96
N LYS A 52 -1.30 0.02 4.01
CA LYS A 52 0.15 0.21 4.15
C LYS A 52 0.94 -0.49 3.05
N VAL A 53 0.55 -1.71 2.68
CA VAL A 53 1.17 -2.44 1.57
C VAL A 53 0.92 -1.73 0.24
N GLU A 54 -0.31 -1.25 0.02
CA GLU A 54 -0.68 -0.48 -1.18
C GLU A 54 0.14 0.81 -1.30
N ALA A 55 0.29 1.56 -0.21
CA ALA A 55 1.09 2.78 -0.18
C ALA A 55 2.55 2.53 -0.56
N ALA A 56 3.18 1.48 -0.01
CA ALA A 56 4.56 1.13 -0.32
C ALA A 56 4.77 0.78 -1.81
N ILE A 57 3.79 0.12 -2.42
CA ILE A 57 3.81 -0.20 -3.86
C ILE A 57 3.66 1.05 -4.73
N LEU A 58 2.83 2.01 -4.31
CA LEU A 58 2.64 3.27 -5.02
C LEU A 58 3.87 4.18 -4.95
N GLU A 59 4.62 4.12 -3.84
CA GLU A 59 5.89 4.84 -3.68
C GLU A 59 7.01 4.23 -4.54
N ASP A 60 7.18 2.90 -4.50
CA ASP A 60 8.12 2.18 -5.37
C ASP A 60 7.47 0.97 -6.04
N ASN A 61 7.18 1.10 -7.33
CA ASN A 61 6.59 0.02 -8.12
C ASN A 61 7.53 -1.18 -8.32
N ARG A 62 8.81 -1.08 -7.94
CA ARG A 62 9.80 -2.17 -7.96
C ARG A 62 10.04 -2.78 -6.59
N ILE A 63 9.29 -2.38 -5.56
CA ILE A 63 9.43 -2.93 -4.22
C ILE A 63 9.24 -4.46 -4.23
N THR A 64 10.17 -5.17 -3.60
CA THR A 64 10.09 -6.61 -3.47
C THR A 64 9.21 -7.01 -2.29
N ILE A 65 8.57 -8.18 -2.38
CA ILE A 65 7.75 -8.76 -1.30
C ILE A 65 8.50 -8.78 0.04
N ARG A 66 9.81 -9.02 0.03
CA ARG A 66 10.66 -9.02 1.23
C ARG A 66 10.85 -7.62 1.81
N GLN A 67 11.09 -6.62 0.96
CA GLN A 67 11.21 -5.22 1.40
C GLN A 67 9.89 -4.73 2.00
N THR A 68 8.77 -5.00 1.32
CA THR A 68 7.44 -4.65 1.84
C THR A 68 7.15 -5.32 3.18
N ALA A 69 7.54 -6.59 3.36
CA ALA A 69 7.39 -7.30 4.63
C ALA A 69 8.17 -6.64 5.77
N GLN A 70 9.39 -6.16 5.49
CA GLN A 70 10.22 -5.45 6.45
C GLN A 70 9.65 -4.06 6.80
N GLU A 71 9.17 -3.34 5.80
CA GLU A 71 8.63 -1.98 5.96
C GLU A 71 7.30 -1.97 6.73
N VAL A 72 6.37 -2.84 6.34
CA VAL A 72 5.03 -2.96 6.97
C VAL A 72 5.07 -3.84 8.23
N LYS A 73 6.23 -4.46 8.54
CA LYS A 73 6.46 -5.33 9.70
C LYS A 73 5.49 -6.51 9.79
N ILE A 74 5.23 -7.16 8.66
CA ILE A 74 4.37 -8.34 8.55
C ILE A 74 5.14 -9.52 7.95
N SER A 75 4.57 -10.72 8.02
CA SER A 75 5.21 -11.89 7.43
C SER A 75 5.26 -11.80 5.90
N VAL A 76 6.32 -12.34 5.30
CA VAL A 76 6.48 -12.42 3.83
C VAL A 76 5.29 -13.15 3.18
N GLU A 77 4.74 -14.16 3.85
CA GLU A 77 3.60 -14.91 3.34
C GLU A 77 2.31 -14.08 3.36
N SER A 78 2.10 -13.28 4.41
CA SER A 78 1.00 -12.33 4.49
C SER A 78 1.07 -11.30 3.37
N VAL A 79 2.28 -10.79 3.05
CA VAL A 79 2.46 -9.87 1.92
C VAL A 79 2.07 -10.54 0.60
N LYS A 80 2.51 -11.79 0.34
CA LYS A 80 2.11 -12.52 -0.86
C LYS A 80 0.60 -12.67 -0.97
N GLN A 81 -0.07 -13.01 0.13
CA GLN A 81 -1.53 -13.12 0.15
C GLN A 81 -2.20 -11.78 -0.15
N ILE A 82 -1.71 -10.67 0.41
CA ILE A 82 -2.23 -9.33 0.14
C ILE A 82 -2.06 -8.99 -1.35
N PHE A 83 -0.87 -9.21 -1.92
CA PHE A 83 -0.60 -8.97 -3.33
C PHE A 83 -1.56 -9.75 -4.24
N HIS A 84 -1.75 -11.05 -3.99
CA HIS A 84 -2.54 -11.90 -4.87
C HIS A 84 -4.06 -11.80 -4.67
N TYR A 85 -4.53 -11.84 -3.42
CA TYR A 85 -5.95 -11.98 -3.11
C TYR A 85 -6.66 -10.65 -2.86
N TYR A 86 -5.95 -9.63 -2.38
CA TYR A 86 -6.57 -8.37 -1.99
C TYR A 86 -6.27 -7.24 -2.97
N LEU A 87 -5.03 -7.16 -3.46
CA LEU A 87 -4.63 -6.17 -4.46
C LEU A 87 -4.72 -6.70 -5.91
N HIS A 88 -4.95 -8.01 -6.08
CA HIS A 88 -5.02 -8.68 -7.39
C HIS A 88 -3.81 -8.37 -8.30
N MET A 89 -2.65 -8.15 -7.71
CA MET A 89 -1.42 -7.82 -8.41
C MET A 89 -0.69 -9.09 -8.83
N ARG A 90 -0.09 -9.03 -10.02
CA ARG A 90 0.81 -10.04 -10.53
C ARG A 90 2.21 -9.45 -10.65
N ASN A 91 3.21 -10.23 -10.25
CA ASN A 91 4.59 -9.86 -10.46
C ASN A 91 4.90 -9.94 -11.96
N LEU A 92 5.23 -8.79 -12.57
CA LEU A 92 5.61 -8.71 -13.98
C LEU A 92 7.13 -8.62 -14.06
N SER A 93 7.75 -9.50 -14.85
CA SER A 93 9.19 -9.39 -15.11
C SER A 93 9.49 -8.05 -15.77
N THR A 94 10.46 -7.31 -15.22
CA THR A 94 10.96 -6.09 -15.87
C THR A 94 11.60 -6.47 -17.22
N ARG A 95 11.32 -5.68 -18.27
CA ARG A 95 11.96 -5.89 -19.58
C ARG A 95 13.44 -5.49 -19.48
N TRP A 96 14.33 -6.28 -20.08
CA TRP A 96 15.75 -5.92 -20.16
C TRP A 96 15.94 -4.67 -21.02
N ILE A 97 16.61 -3.66 -20.46
CA ILE A 97 16.93 -2.40 -21.15
C ILE A 97 18.46 -2.33 -21.29
N PRO A 98 19.01 -2.48 -22.51
CA PRO A 98 20.47 -2.58 -22.74
C PRO A 98 21.29 -1.39 -22.25
N ARG A 99 20.69 -0.19 -22.20
CA ARG A 99 21.40 1.05 -21.88
C ARG A 99 20.47 2.06 -21.23
N ILE A 100 20.90 2.63 -20.10
CA ILE A 100 20.26 3.80 -19.49
C ILE A 100 20.65 5.02 -20.32
N LEU A 101 19.67 5.71 -20.89
CA LEU A 101 19.90 6.87 -21.75
C LEU A 101 20.01 8.16 -20.93
N THR A 102 20.99 9.00 -21.27
CA THR A 102 21.07 10.37 -20.75
C THR A 102 19.86 11.20 -21.23
N PRO A 103 19.51 12.30 -20.55
CA PRO A 103 18.43 13.19 -21.01
C PRO A 103 18.63 13.67 -22.45
N PHE A 104 19.86 14.03 -22.81
CA PHE A 104 20.21 14.43 -24.18
C PHE A 104 19.96 13.29 -25.19
N GLN A 105 20.42 12.07 -24.90
CA GLN A 105 20.20 10.91 -25.78
C GLN A 105 18.72 10.55 -25.95
N ARG A 106 17.90 10.78 -24.92
CA ARG A 106 16.44 10.61 -25.01
C ARG A 106 15.83 11.63 -25.96
N GLN A 107 16.21 12.90 -25.83
CA GLN A 107 15.72 13.96 -26.69
C GLN A 107 16.09 13.69 -28.15
N GLU A 108 17.34 13.32 -28.40
CA GLU A 108 17.83 13.02 -29.75
C GLU A 108 17.06 11.85 -30.38
N ARG A 109 16.79 10.80 -29.60
CA ARG A 109 15.94 9.68 -30.06
C ARG A 109 14.53 10.13 -30.45
N VAL A 110 13.91 11.04 -29.70
CA VAL A 110 12.59 11.57 -30.02
C VAL A 110 12.65 12.36 -31.33
N ASN A 111 13.65 13.24 -31.47
CA ASN A 111 13.85 14.04 -32.68
C ASN A 111 14.03 13.15 -33.92
N CYS A 112 14.96 12.19 -33.86
CA CYS A 112 15.17 11.21 -34.94
C CYS A 112 13.88 10.46 -35.29
N SER A 113 13.13 10.01 -34.27
CA SER A 113 11.89 9.26 -34.49
C SER A 113 10.81 10.12 -35.16
N GLN A 114 10.69 11.38 -34.77
CA GLN A 114 9.75 12.33 -35.38
C GLN A 114 10.09 12.58 -36.86
N VAL A 115 11.38 12.78 -37.16
CA VAL A 115 11.88 12.93 -38.53
C VAL A 115 11.56 11.69 -39.37
N LEU A 116 11.88 10.49 -38.87
CA LEU A 116 11.57 9.23 -39.57
C LEU A 116 10.07 9.01 -39.79
N LEU A 117 9.23 9.40 -38.81
CA LEU A 117 7.78 9.33 -38.94
C LEU A 117 7.25 10.31 -40.00
N ALA A 118 7.75 11.54 -40.02
CA ALA A 118 7.40 12.53 -41.04
C ALA A 118 7.82 12.05 -42.44
N MET A 119 9.04 11.53 -42.58
CA MET A 119 9.54 10.93 -43.83
C MET A 119 8.64 9.78 -44.29
N ARG A 120 8.25 8.88 -43.37
CA ARG A 120 7.36 7.76 -43.69
C ARG A 120 5.99 8.24 -44.19
N ARG A 121 5.48 9.36 -43.66
CA ARG A 121 4.23 9.98 -44.11
C ARG A 121 4.38 10.60 -45.50
N LYS A 122 5.43 11.39 -45.74
CA LYS A 122 5.71 12.00 -47.06
C LYS A 122 5.88 10.96 -48.17
N LYS A 123 6.61 9.87 -47.89
CA LYS A 123 6.75 8.75 -48.83
C LYS A 123 5.41 8.08 -49.16
N LYS A 124 4.49 7.97 -48.19
CA LYS A 124 3.14 7.47 -48.46
C LYS A 124 2.32 8.41 -49.34
N ASN A 125 2.59 9.71 -49.29
CA ASN A 125 1.91 10.74 -50.06
C ASN A 125 2.54 10.97 -51.44
N GLY A 126 3.65 10.30 -51.78
CA GLY A 126 4.34 10.44 -53.06
C GLY A 126 5.27 11.65 -53.17
N GLU A 127 5.59 12.31 -52.05
CA GLU A 127 6.51 13.46 -52.00
C GLU A 127 7.97 12.98 -51.88
N ASP A 128 8.87 13.57 -52.69
CA ASP A 128 10.25 13.10 -52.84
C ASP A 128 11.17 13.54 -51.68
N PHE A 129 12.07 12.63 -51.31
CA PHE A 129 12.74 12.60 -50.01
C PHE A 129 13.93 13.58 -49.85
N TRP A 130 14.59 13.96 -50.94
CA TRP A 130 15.91 14.60 -50.89
C TRP A 130 15.92 16.13 -50.70
N GLN A 131 14.77 16.79 -50.82
CA GLN A 131 14.69 18.26 -50.82
C GLN A 131 15.02 18.95 -49.48
N ILE A 132 15.18 18.19 -48.38
CA ILE A 132 15.46 18.76 -47.04
C ILE A 132 16.97 18.89 -46.77
N TYR A 133 17.81 18.23 -47.56
CA TYR A 133 19.28 18.31 -47.43
C TYR A 133 19.94 19.21 -48.50
N ASP A 134 19.16 19.80 -49.42
CA ASP A 134 19.65 20.67 -50.49
C ASP A 134 19.64 22.17 -50.13
N THR A 135 19.38 22.52 -48.86
CA THR A 135 19.46 23.90 -48.39
C THR A 135 20.43 24.03 -47.21
N GLU A 136 21.72 23.97 -47.54
CA GLU A 136 22.83 24.70 -46.90
C GLU A 136 23.92 25.00 -47.93
#